data_AF-A0A3P3YZ21-F1
#
_entry.id   AF-A0A3P3YZ21-F1
#
_cell.length_a   1.000
_cell.length_b   1.000
_cell.length_c   1.000
_cell.angle_alpha   90.00
_cell.angle_beta   90.00
_cell.angle_gamma   90.00
#
_symmetry.space_group_name_H-M   'P 1'
#
loop_
_entity.id
_entity.type
_entity.pdbx_description
1 polymer ?
#
loop_
_entity_poly.entity_id
_entity_poly.type
_entity_poly.pdbx_seq_one_letter_code
_entity_poly.pdbx_strand_id
1 'polypeptide(L)'
;MCCCRRAFTAAAAAATSSSASSSASVNGRPLVAGAEAIEQSGEAAMRSLYRRLLKAGEEGSMMQRCLTVNSLSDSLTYGLRLLRLHRGLTTVDAMAQQTPWWRVGRRARQGLTRRYYAWSLQSLRLQLRSRNAIADVLVYLLFITMCFLLYEIYYTCRIGVNRAEERYRTLAIPIIQTLDALEAAQARKRELRKEMENDIVRER
;
A
#
# COMPACT_ATOMS: atom_id res chain seq x y z
N MET A 1 38.23 -35.02 -4.90
CA MET A 1 36.85 -35.48 -4.66
C MET A 1 36.68 -35.71 -3.17
N CYS A 2 35.90 -34.88 -2.48
CA CYS A 2 35.40 -35.15 -1.13
C CYS A 2 34.11 -34.33 -0.95
N CYS A 3 32.98 -35.04 -1.01
CA CYS A 3 31.66 -34.54 -0.64
C CYS A 3 31.57 -34.40 0.88
N CYS A 4 30.92 -33.33 1.38
CA CYS A 4 30.30 -33.33 2.70
C CYS A 4 29.00 -32.49 2.66
N ARG A 5 27.88 -33.21 2.62
CA ARG A 5 26.52 -32.80 2.99
C ARG A 5 26.48 -32.39 4.47
N ARG A 6 25.70 -31.36 4.81
CA ARG A 6 24.88 -31.24 6.05
C ARG A 6 23.99 -30.00 5.91
N ALA A 7 22.68 -30.18 5.71
CA ALA A 7 21.64 -30.47 6.69
C ALA A 7 21.02 -29.16 7.24
N PHE A 8 19.88 -28.81 6.65
CA PHE A 8 18.93 -27.84 7.19
C PHE A 8 18.47 -28.29 8.58
N THR A 9 18.56 -27.39 9.56
CA THR A 9 17.84 -27.53 10.83
C THR A 9 17.03 -26.26 11.04
N ALA A 10 15.71 -26.45 11.07
CA ALA A 10 14.76 -25.47 11.54
C ALA A 10 14.83 -25.43 13.08
N ALA A 11 14.93 -24.24 13.65
CA ALA A 11 14.74 -24.03 15.08
C ALA A 11 13.83 -22.81 15.26
N ALA A 12 12.60 -23.10 15.70
CA ALA A 12 11.73 -22.14 16.33
C ALA A 12 12.32 -21.76 17.70
N ALA A 13 12.34 -20.47 18.03
CA ALA A 13 12.51 -20.01 19.40
C ALA A 13 11.66 -18.75 19.61
N ALA A 14 10.71 -18.91 20.52
CA ALA A 14 9.78 -17.91 20.99
C ALA A 14 10.46 -16.87 21.88
N ALA A 15 9.72 -15.78 22.09
CA ALA A 15 10.03 -14.61 22.89
C ALA A 15 10.54 -14.90 24.31
N THR A 16 11.53 -14.11 24.74
CA THR A 16 11.65 -13.64 26.12
C THR A 16 12.35 -12.28 26.18
N SER A 17 11.60 -11.33 26.75
CA SER A 17 11.98 -10.05 27.37
C SER A 17 13.48 -9.79 27.58
N SER A 18 13.98 -8.70 27.02
CA SER A 18 15.24 -8.07 27.42
C SER A 18 14.93 -6.76 28.15
N SER A 19 14.93 -6.89 29.48
CA SER A 19 15.49 -5.97 30.47
C SER A 19 15.61 -4.48 30.10
N ALA A 20 14.83 -3.69 30.85
CA ALA A 20 15.11 -2.29 31.14
C ALA A 20 16.55 -2.11 31.65
N SER A 21 17.28 -1.21 31.01
CA SER A 21 18.48 -0.58 31.58
C SER A 21 18.30 0.93 31.52
N SER A 22 17.90 1.45 32.67
CA SER A 22 17.91 2.85 33.03
C SER A 22 19.36 3.38 33.00
N SER A 23 19.64 4.29 32.08
CA SER A 23 20.69 5.29 32.28
C SER A 23 20.03 6.66 32.28
N ALA A 24 19.89 7.19 33.49
CA ALA A 24 19.49 8.56 33.74
C ALA A 24 20.57 9.49 33.15
N SER A 25 20.26 10.11 32.02
CA SER A 25 20.99 11.26 31.52
C SER A 25 20.20 12.51 31.89
N VAL A 26 20.61 13.09 33.01
CA VAL A 26 20.24 14.42 33.47
C VAL A 26 20.81 15.42 32.45
N ASN A 27 19.98 15.86 31.51
CA ASN A 27 19.99 17.20 30.91
C ASN A 27 18.87 17.31 29.86
N GLY A 28 17.77 17.96 30.27
CA GLY A 28 16.65 18.28 29.40
C GLY A 28 17.04 19.32 28.33
N ARG A 29 17.36 18.83 27.13
CA ARG A 29 17.31 19.57 25.85
C ARG A 29 16.83 18.62 24.75
N PRO A 30 16.05 19.10 23.78
CA PRO A 30 15.06 18.27 23.10
C PRO A 30 15.73 17.29 22.14
N LEU A 31 15.52 15.99 22.37
CA LEU A 31 15.83 14.90 21.44
C LEU A 31 15.24 15.13 20.03
N VAL A 32 14.19 15.94 19.94
CA VAL A 32 13.53 16.34 18.68
C VAL A 32 14.45 17.17 17.78
N ALA A 33 15.23 18.10 18.34
CA ALA A 33 16.13 18.95 17.53
C ALA A 33 17.35 18.17 16.99
N GLY A 34 17.80 17.15 17.71
CA GLY A 34 18.88 16.25 17.23
C GLY A 34 18.40 15.33 16.12
N ALA A 35 17.18 14.79 16.23
CA ALA A 35 16.55 13.98 15.19
C ALA A 35 16.31 14.78 13.91
N GLU A 36 15.75 15.99 14.03
CA GLU A 36 15.52 16.89 12.89
C GLU A 36 16.83 17.34 12.21
N ALA A 37 17.90 17.61 12.97
CA ALA A 37 19.21 17.95 12.40
C ALA A 37 19.87 16.75 11.69
N ILE A 38 19.69 15.53 12.23
CA ILE A 38 20.17 14.29 11.61
C ILE A 38 19.36 13.98 10.34
N GLU A 39 18.04 14.22 10.35
CA GLU A 39 17.17 14.07 9.19
C GLU A 39 17.51 15.09 8.10
N GLN A 40 17.67 16.37 8.44
CA GLN A 40 18.07 17.41 7.49
C GLN A 40 19.45 17.13 6.87
N SER A 41 20.39 16.63 7.67
CA SER A 41 21.72 16.18 7.20
C SER A 41 21.60 14.96 6.27
N GLY A 42 20.74 14.00 6.62
CA GLY A 42 20.44 12.80 5.82
C GLY A 42 19.79 13.14 4.48
N GLU A 43 18.84 14.07 4.46
CA GLU A 43 18.20 14.57 3.25
C GLU A 43 19.17 15.33 2.34
N ALA A 44 20.06 16.15 2.92
CA ALA A 44 21.10 16.84 2.16
C ALA A 44 22.07 15.84 1.51
N ALA A 45 22.50 14.81 2.25
CA ALA A 45 23.31 13.72 1.74
C ALA A 45 22.58 12.99 0.60
N MET A 46 21.29 12.69 0.76
CA MET A 46 20.46 12.07 -0.29
C MET A 46 20.34 12.93 -1.54
N ARG A 47 20.02 14.22 -1.42
CA ARG A 47 19.91 15.13 -2.57
C ARG A 47 21.24 15.21 -3.32
N SER A 48 22.37 15.20 -2.61
CA SER A 48 23.69 15.18 -3.22
C SER A 48 23.98 13.86 -3.95
N LEU A 49 23.60 12.71 -3.38
CA LEU A 49 23.74 11.39 -3.98
C LEU A 49 22.84 11.24 -5.20
N TYR A 50 21.60 11.70 -5.10
CA TYR A 50 20.62 11.73 -6.18
C TYR A 50 21.14 12.53 -7.38
N ARG A 51 21.69 13.73 -7.14
CA ARG A 51 22.33 14.54 -8.20
C ARG A 51 23.52 13.83 -8.84
N ARG A 52 24.35 13.12 -8.05
CA ARG A 52 25.51 12.38 -8.57
C ARG A 52 25.09 11.18 -9.42
N LEU A 53 24.03 10.48 -9.02
CA LEU A 53 23.49 9.35 -9.76
C LEU A 53 22.78 9.78 -11.05
N LEU A 54 22.05 10.89 -11.03
CA LEU A 54 21.52 11.52 -12.25
C LEU A 54 22.63 11.89 -13.23
N LYS A 55 23.73 12.48 -12.75
CA LYS A 55 24.91 12.78 -13.58
C LYS A 55 25.58 11.52 -14.13
N ALA A 56 25.47 10.39 -13.44
CA ALA A 56 25.97 9.09 -13.91
C ALA A 56 25.04 8.42 -14.95
N GLY A 57 23.91 9.05 -15.29
CA GLY A 57 22.97 8.57 -16.31
C GLY A 57 21.94 7.56 -15.79
N GLU A 58 21.66 7.54 -14.49
CA GLU A 58 20.60 6.70 -13.92
C GLU A 58 19.19 7.30 -14.11
N GLU A 59 18.18 6.43 -14.18
CA GLU A 59 16.77 6.82 -14.33
C GLU A 59 16.25 7.54 -13.07
N GLY A 60 16.04 8.86 -13.18
CA GLY A 60 15.63 9.71 -12.06
C GLY A 60 14.30 9.32 -11.42
N SER A 61 13.35 8.81 -12.20
CA SER A 61 12.02 8.39 -11.75
C SER A 61 12.06 7.11 -10.91
N MET A 62 12.86 6.13 -11.32
CA MET A 62 13.06 4.89 -10.56
C MET A 62 13.72 5.20 -9.21
N MET A 63 14.71 6.09 -9.22
CA MET A 63 15.44 6.46 -8.01
C MET A 63 14.58 7.27 -7.04
N GLN A 64 13.71 8.15 -7.54
CA GLN A 64 12.76 8.91 -6.72
C GLN A 64 11.75 7.99 -6.03
N ARG A 65 11.18 6.99 -6.75
CA ARG A 65 10.30 5.99 -6.13
C ARG A 65 11.02 5.12 -5.09
N CYS A 66 12.29 4.78 -5.32
CA CYS A 66 13.05 3.99 -4.36
C CYS A 66 13.32 4.75 -3.05
N LEU A 67 13.41 6.08 -3.12
CA LEU A 67 13.57 6.95 -1.95
C LEU A 67 12.28 7.10 -1.14
N THR A 68 11.11 7.00 -1.78
CA THR A 68 9.81 7.11 -1.09
C THR A 68 9.35 5.79 -0.48
N VAL A 69 9.77 4.65 -1.04
CA VAL A 69 9.30 3.32 -0.61
C VAL A 69 10.20 2.67 0.45
N ASN A 70 11.51 2.96 0.47
CA ASN A 70 12.46 2.33 1.38
C ASN A 70 12.87 3.25 2.53
N SER A 71 13.36 2.64 3.61
CA SER A 71 13.99 3.38 4.72
C SER A 71 15.16 4.26 4.22
N LEU A 72 15.41 5.36 4.93
CA LEU A 72 16.49 6.30 4.62
C LEU A 72 17.85 5.60 4.54
N SER A 73 18.11 4.65 5.44
CA SER A 73 19.35 3.88 5.49
C SER A 73 19.52 2.93 4.30
N ASP A 74 18.45 2.26 3.88
CA ASP A 74 18.50 1.29 2.77
C ASP A 74 18.70 1.98 1.42
N SER A 75 18.04 3.12 1.23
CA SER A 75 18.21 3.94 0.02
C SER A 75 19.59 4.57 -0.07
N LEU A 76 20.20 5.00 1.05
CA LEU A 76 21.58 5.49 1.09
C LEU A 76 22.61 4.39 0.80
N THR A 77 22.48 3.23 1.45
CA THR A 77 23.39 2.09 1.21
C THR A 77 23.30 1.61 -0.23
N TYR A 78 22.09 1.57 -0.79
CA TYR A 78 21.86 1.28 -2.20
C TYR A 78 22.54 2.28 -3.13
N GLY A 79 22.29 3.59 -2.92
CA GLY A 79 22.87 4.66 -3.76
C GLY A 79 24.40 4.68 -3.71
N LEU A 80 24.99 4.44 -2.55
CA LEU A 80 26.44 4.32 -2.40
C LEU A 80 26.99 3.09 -3.11
N ARG A 81 26.31 1.94 -3.05
CA ARG A 81 26.70 0.72 -3.76
C ARG A 81 26.67 0.94 -5.27
N LEU A 82 25.64 1.60 -5.77
CA LEU A 82 25.49 1.95 -7.18
C LEU A 82 26.60 2.90 -7.65
N LEU A 83 26.92 3.93 -6.88
CA LEU A 83 28.05 4.84 -7.17
C LEU A 83 29.40 4.11 -7.16
N ARG A 84 29.62 3.16 -6.25
CA ARG A 84 30.85 2.34 -6.24
C ARG A 84 30.98 1.51 -7.50
N LEU A 85 29.89 0.90 -7.98
CA LEU A 85 29.89 0.10 -9.19
C LEU A 85 30.14 0.97 -10.44
N HIS A 86 29.50 2.14 -10.52
CA HIS A 86 29.77 3.12 -11.58
C HIS A 86 31.21 3.60 -11.58
N ARG A 87 31.75 3.95 -10.42
CA ARG A 87 33.15 4.34 -10.29
C ARG A 87 34.07 3.20 -10.71
N GLY A 88 33.77 1.97 -10.28
CA GLY A 88 34.48 0.76 -10.72
C GLY A 88 34.48 0.63 -12.25
N LEU A 89 33.32 0.78 -12.90
CA LEU A 89 33.19 0.71 -14.35
C LEU A 89 34.02 1.79 -15.05
N THR A 90 33.93 3.05 -14.62
CA THR A 90 34.71 4.16 -15.19
C THR A 90 36.21 3.96 -15.02
N THR A 91 36.66 3.42 -13.89
CA THR A 91 38.09 3.11 -13.68
C THR A 91 38.58 1.98 -14.58
N VAL A 92 37.77 0.94 -14.78
CA VAL A 92 38.09 -0.16 -15.70
C VAL A 92 38.11 0.34 -17.15
N ASP A 93 37.19 1.21 -17.54
CA ASP A 93 37.14 1.80 -18.89
C ASP A 93 38.34 2.73 -19.13
N ALA A 94 38.74 3.53 -18.14
CA ALA A 94 39.96 4.35 -18.23
C ALA A 94 41.23 3.47 -18.34
N MET A 95 41.31 2.39 -17.57
CA MET A 95 42.41 1.42 -17.68
C MET A 95 42.41 0.68 -19.02
N ALA A 96 41.23 0.42 -19.61
CA ALA A 96 41.12 -0.21 -20.92
C ALA A 96 41.63 0.72 -22.03
N GLN A 97 41.35 2.02 -21.97
CA GLN A 97 41.87 3.02 -22.92
C GLN A 97 43.40 3.13 -22.87
N GLN A 98 44.00 3.01 -21.68
CA GLN A 98 45.45 3.06 -21.51
C GLN A 98 46.16 1.77 -21.95
N THR A 99 45.44 0.66 -22.13
CA THR A 99 46.07 -0.60 -22.53
C THR A 99 46.36 -0.68 -24.03
N PRO A 100 47.64 -0.91 -24.41
CA PRO A 100 48.01 -1.10 -25.80
C PRO A 100 47.41 -2.39 -26.36
N TRP A 101 47.07 -2.36 -27.65
CA TRP A 101 46.27 -3.40 -28.31
C TRP A 101 46.89 -4.79 -28.35
N TRP A 102 48.21 -4.87 -28.25
CA TRP A 102 48.97 -6.11 -28.25
C TRP A 102 48.86 -6.91 -26.94
N ARG A 103 48.38 -6.33 -25.83
CA ARG A 103 48.22 -7.07 -24.55
C ARG A 103 46.85 -7.74 -24.47
N VAL A 104 46.63 -8.73 -25.34
CA VAL A 104 45.35 -9.45 -25.49
C VAL A 104 44.87 -10.06 -24.17
N GLY A 105 45.76 -10.68 -23.38
CA GLY A 105 45.40 -11.26 -22.08
C GLY A 105 44.91 -10.24 -21.04
N ARG A 106 45.53 -9.04 -20.99
CA ARG A 106 45.07 -7.96 -20.10
C ARG A 106 43.74 -7.38 -20.58
N ARG A 107 43.53 -7.24 -21.89
CA ARG A 107 42.25 -6.83 -22.47
C ARG A 107 41.13 -7.82 -22.22
N ALA A 108 41.38 -9.12 -22.32
CA ALA A 108 40.39 -10.15 -22.02
C ALA A 108 39.94 -10.08 -20.55
N ARG A 109 40.90 -9.94 -19.62
CA ARG A 109 40.61 -9.76 -18.20
C ARG A 109 39.81 -8.48 -17.91
N GLN A 110 40.18 -7.36 -18.56
CA GLN A 110 39.44 -6.10 -18.46
C GLN A 110 38.02 -6.20 -19.04
N GLY A 111 37.84 -6.90 -20.15
CA GLY A 111 36.53 -7.18 -20.73
C GLY A 111 35.63 -8.01 -19.81
N LEU A 112 36.18 -9.03 -19.16
CA LEU A 112 35.49 -9.82 -18.13
C LEU A 112 35.08 -8.97 -16.93
N THR A 113 35.97 -8.12 -16.41
CA THR A 113 35.63 -7.22 -15.30
C THR A 113 34.56 -6.21 -15.71
N ARG A 114 34.61 -5.67 -16.94
CA ARG A 114 33.60 -4.75 -17.46
C ARG A 114 32.24 -5.43 -17.55
N ARG A 115 32.19 -6.67 -18.04
CA ARG A 115 30.97 -7.48 -18.10
C ARG A 115 30.43 -7.78 -16.71
N TYR A 116 31.30 -8.10 -15.74
CA TYR A 116 30.90 -8.32 -14.35
C TYR A 116 30.24 -7.07 -13.75
N TYR A 117 30.87 -5.89 -13.89
CA TYR A 117 30.30 -4.64 -13.38
C TYR A 117 28.98 -4.30 -14.09
N ALA A 118 28.91 -4.44 -15.42
CA ALA A 118 27.67 -4.24 -16.17
C ALA A 118 26.55 -5.19 -15.73
N TRP A 119 26.85 -6.47 -15.53
CA TRP A 119 25.90 -7.46 -15.02
C TRP A 119 25.45 -7.14 -13.60
N SER A 120 26.37 -6.76 -12.72
CA SER A 120 26.06 -6.40 -11.34
C SER A 120 25.17 -5.15 -11.25
N LEU A 121 25.32 -4.22 -12.20
CA LEU A 121 24.52 -3.01 -12.29
C LEU A 121 23.12 -3.32 -12.81
N GLN A 122 23.03 -4.18 -13.83
CA GLN A 122 21.74 -4.64 -14.36
C GLN A 122 20.95 -5.47 -13.34
N SER A 123 21.62 -6.37 -12.60
CA SER A 123 20.96 -7.15 -11.55
C SER A 123 20.47 -6.26 -10.41
N LEU A 124 21.24 -5.24 -10.03
CA LEU A 124 20.81 -4.25 -9.06
C LEU A 124 19.55 -3.51 -9.54
N ARG A 125 19.54 -3.00 -10.77
CA ARG A 125 18.37 -2.32 -11.36
C ARG A 125 17.13 -3.21 -11.39
N LEU A 126 17.29 -4.47 -11.79
CA LEU A 126 16.21 -5.47 -11.77
C LEU A 126 15.64 -5.68 -10.37
N GLN A 127 16.50 -5.73 -9.34
CA GLN A 127 16.06 -5.89 -7.96
C GLN A 127 15.23 -4.72 -7.44
N LEU A 128 15.54 -3.46 -7.79
CA LEU A 128 14.63 -2.36 -7.37
C LEU A 128 13.38 -2.32 -8.20
N ARG A 129 13.48 -2.60 -9.50
CA ARG A 129 12.30 -2.60 -10.36
C ARG A 129 11.28 -3.64 -9.88
N SER A 130 11.75 -4.83 -9.46
CA SER A 130 10.87 -5.84 -8.88
C SER A 130 10.33 -5.41 -7.52
N ARG A 131 11.13 -4.84 -6.63
CA ARG A 131 10.66 -4.33 -5.33
C ARG A 131 9.63 -3.21 -5.46
N ASN A 132 9.87 -2.27 -6.38
CA ASN A 132 8.93 -1.19 -6.67
C ASN A 132 7.63 -1.74 -7.26
N ALA A 133 7.72 -2.70 -8.20
CA ALA A 133 6.54 -3.37 -8.73
C ALA A 133 5.75 -4.13 -7.66
N ILE A 134 6.42 -4.78 -6.71
CA ILE A 134 5.76 -5.45 -5.57
C ILE A 134 5.02 -4.42 -4.71
N ALA A 135 5.64 -3.28 -4.41
CA ALA A 135 5.00 -2.22 -3.63
C ALA A 135 3.74 -1.68 -4.34
N ASP A 136 3.83 -1.40 -5.64
CA ASP A 136 2.67 -0.97 -6.45
C ASP A 136 1.56 -2.04 -6.42
N VAL A 137 1.90 -3.32 -6.61
CA VAL A 137 0.94 -4.44 -6.53
C VAL A 137 0.28 -4.53 -5.16
N LEU A 138 1.03 -4.35 -4.07
CA LEU A 138 0.47 -4.37 -2.72
C LEU A 138 -0.54 -3.23 -2.50
N VAL A 139 -0.26 -2.04 -3.02
CA VAL A 139 -1.20 -0.91 -2.96
C VAL A 139 -2.47 -1.22 -3.74
N TYR A 140 -2.34 -1.77 -4.96
CA TYR A 140 -3.51 -2.18 -5.75
C TYR A 140 -4.31 -3.29 -5.07
N LEU A 141 -3.65 -4.28 -4.46
CA LEU A 141 -4.32 -5.34 -3.71
C LEU A 141 -5.08 -4.76 -2.52
N LEU A 142 -4.46 -3.86 -1.75
CA LEU A 142 -5.14 -3.16 -0.65
C LEU A 142 -6.36 -2.38 -1.15
N PHE A 143 -6.22 -1.65 -2.24
CA PHE A 143 -7.33 -0.92 -2.86
C PHE A 143 -8.47 -1.85 -3.27
N ILE A 144 -8.15 -2.96 -3.94
CA ILE A 144 -9.16 -3.97 -4.35
C ILE A 144 -9.84 -4.58 -3.12
N THR A 145 -9.09 -4.91 -2.06
CA THR A 145 -9.68 -5.45 -0.84
C THR A 145 -10.61 -4.45 -0.15
N MET A 146 -10.26 -3.16 -0.11
CA MET A 146 -11.14 -2.13 0.43
C MET A 146 -12.40 -1.96 -0.41
N CYS A 147 -12.29 -1.94 -1.74
CA CYS A 147 -13.44 -1.91 -2.63
C CYS A 147 -14.35 -3.14 -2.43
N PHE A 148 -13.76 -4.32 -2.22
CA PHE A 148 -14.51 -5.54 -1.94
C PHE A 148 -15.25 -5.45 -0.61
N LEU A 149 -14.60 -4.96 0.46
CA LEU A 149 -15.26 -4.75 1.75
C LEU A 149 -16.40 -3.73 1.65
N LEU A 150 -16.21 -2.64 0.92
CA LEU A 150 -17.28 -1.67 0.65
C LEU A 150 -18.44 -2.30 -0.12
N TYR A 151 -18.13 -3.16 -1.10
CA TYR A 151 -19.15 -3.87 -1.86
C TYR A 151 -19.95 -4.84 -0.99
N GLU A 152 -19.29 -5.59 -0.10
CA GLU A 152 -19.95 -6.47 0.87
C GLU A 152 -20.85 -5.70 1.85
N ILE A 153 -20.38 -4.56 2.35
CA ILE A 153 -21.20 -3.68 3.21
C ILE A 153 -22.40 -3.15 2.42
N TYR A 154 -22.18 -2.66 1.20
CA TYR A 154 -23.27 -2.20 0.35
C TYR A 154 -24.28 -3.32 0.05
N TYR A 155 -23.80 -4.51 -0.26
CA TYR A 155 -24.62 -5.67 -0.58
C TYR A 155 -25.45 -6.11 0.63
N THR A 156 -24.85 -6.23 1.80
CA THR A 156 -25.53 -6.58 3.05
C THR A 156 -26.53 -5.50 3.48
N CYS A 157 -26.18 -4.21 3.35
CA CYS A 157 -27.11 -3.10 3.57
C CYS A 157 -28.30 -3.16 2.61
N ARG A 158 -28.06 -3.43 1.31
CA ARG A 158 -29.13 -3.55 0.31
C ARG A 158 -30.06 -4.73 0.60
N ILE A 159 -29.52 -5.87 1.03
CA ILE A 159 -30.34 -7.00 1.49
C ILE A 159 -31.16 -6.62 2.73
N GLY A 160 -30.54 -5.90 3.68
CA GLY A 160 -31.23 -5.41 4.87
C GLY A 160 -32.39 -4.48 4.54
N VAL A 161 -32.18 -3.54 3.61
CA VAL A 161 -33.22 -2.61 3.13
C VAL A 161 -34.34 -3.37 2.42
N ASN A 162 -34.03 -4.29 1.51
CA ASN A 162 -35.04 -5.10 0.83
C ASN A 162 -35.87 -5.91 1.84
N ARG A 163 -35.22 -6.53 2.84
CA ARG A 163 -35.90 -7.30 3.88
C ARG A 163 -36.76 -6.42 4.79
N ALA A 164 -36.33 -5.19 5.07
CA ALA A 164 -37.12 -4.21 5.82
C ALA A 164 -38.34 -3.76 5.00
N GLU A 165 -38.15 -3.47 3.71
CA GLU A 165 -39.22 -3.10 2.78
C GLU A 165 -40.30 -4.20 2.70
N GLU A 166 -39.88 -5.47 2.60
CA GLU A 166 -40.79 -6.62 2.64
C GLU A 166 -41.61 -6.66 3.93
N ARG A 167 -41.00 -6.42 5.10
CA ARG A 167 -41.70 -6.36 6.38
C ARG A 167 -42.67 -5.19 6.48
N TYR A 168 -42.33 -4.02 5.95
CA TYR A 168 -43.26 -2.89 5.93
C TYR A 168 -44.45 -3.18 5.01
N ARG A 169 -44.22 -3.80 3.86
CA ARG A 169 -45.30 -4.22 2.95
C ARG A 169 -46.25 -5.22 3.62
N THR A 170 -45.75 -6.19 4.38
CA THR A 170 -46.64 -7.13 5.08
C THR A 170 -47.41 -6.50 6.22
N LEU A 171 -46.81 -5.58 6.98
CA LEU A 171 -47.48 -4.83 8.05
C LEU A 171 -48.51 -3.82 7.52
N ALA A 172 -48.36 -3.30 6.31
CA ALA A 172 -49.30 -2.36 5.70
C ALA A 172 -50.64 -3.01 5.32
N ILE A 173 -50.65 -4.31 5.00
CA ILE A 173 -51.86 -5.04 4.58
C ILE A 173 -53.01 -4.94 5.61
N PRO A 174 -52.83 -5.27 6.90
CA PRO A 174 -53.91 -5.16 7.88
C PRO A 174 -54.32 -3.70 8.13
N ILE A 175 -53.39 -2.74 8.05
CA ILE A 175 -53.70 -1.31 8.26
C ILE A 175 -54.67 -0.83 7.17
N ILE A 176 -54.38 -1.14 5.91
CA ILE A 176 -55.23 -0.78 4.78
C ILE A 176 -56.61 -1.44 4.93
N GLN A 177 -56.65 -2.73 5.26
CA GLN A 177 -57.91 -3.44 5.49
C GLN A 177 -58.75 -2.83 6.62
N THR A 178 -58.11 -2.37 7.71
CA THR A 178 -58.83 -1.69 8.79
C THR A 178 -59.36 -0.32 8.39
N LEU A 179 -58.60 0.44 7.58
CA LEU A 179 -59.06 1.73 7.06
C LEU A 179 -60.24 1.55 6.11
N ASP A 180 -60.14 0.63 5.16
CA ASP A 180 -61.23 0.31 4.23
C ASP A 180 -62.50 -0.13 4.97
N ALA A 181 -62.35 -0.94 6.03
CA ALA A 181 -63.48 -1.37 6.86
C ALA A 181 -64.11 -0.20 7.63
N LEU A 182 -63.32 0.75 8.14
CA LEU A 182 -63.83 1.94 8.81
C LEU A 182 -64.54 2.89 7.84
N GLU A 183 -64.01 3.06 6.62
CA GLU A 183 -64.66 3.85 5.57
C GLU A 183 -66.00 3.25 5.15
N ALA A 184 -66.05 1.93 4.94
CA ALA A 184 -67.31 1.22 4.65
C ALA A 184 -68.33 1.34 5.78
N ALA A 185 -67.89 1.26 7.05
CA ALA A 185 -68.76 1.44 8.21
C ALA A 185 -69.29 2.88 8.33
N GLN A 186 -68.47 3.89 8.01
CA GLN A 186 -68.89 5.28 7.97
C GLN A 186 -69.88 5.56 6.83
N ALA A 187 -69.68 4.97 5.65
CA ALA A 187 -70.59 5.08 4.52
C ALA A 187 -71.99 4.55 4.89
N ARG A 188 -72.06 3.35 5.48
CA ARG A 188 -73.32 2.76 5.96
C ARG A 188 -74.01 3.63 7.02
N LYS A 189 -73.25 4.22 7.95
CA LYS A 189 -73.81 5.15 8.94
C LYS A 189 -74.37 6.43 8.30
N ARG A 190 -73.76 6.92 7.22
CA ARG A 190 -74.26 8.08 6.47
C ARG A 190 -75.53 7.73 5.68
N GLU A 191 -75.62 6.53 5.11
CA GLU A 191 -76.81 6.03 4.41
C GLU A 191 -77.99 5.88 5.36
N LEU A 192 -77.80 5.22 6.52
CA LEU A 192 -78.84 5.07 7.54
C LEU A 192 -79.34 6.42 8.07
N ARG A 193 -78.44 7.40 8.24
CA ARG A 193 -78.85 8.76 8.64
C ARG A 193 -79.73 9.43 7.59
N LYS A 194 -79.41 9.27 6.30
CA LYS A 194 -80.25 9.80 5.21
C LYS A 194 -81.62 9.13 5.15
N GLU A 195 -81.69 7.82 5.38
CA GLU A 195 -82.95 7.08 5.45
C GLU A 195 -83.82 7.58 6.61
N MET A 196 -83.24 7.73 7.81
CA MET A 196 -83.94 8.30 8.96
C MET A 196 -84.40 9.74 8.74
N GLU A 197 -83.57 10.59 8.11
CA GLU A 197 -83.96 11.96 7.74
C GLU A 197 -85.14 11.95 6.76
N ASN A 198 -85.14 11.04 5.78
CA ASN A 198 -86.24 10.90 4.84
C ASN A 198 -87.53 10.40 5.49
N ASP A 199 -87.44 9.49 6.47
CA ASP A 199 -88.60 8.99 7.22
C ASP A 199 -89.22 10.09 8.10
N ILE A 200 -88.39 10.90 8.78
CA ILE A 200 -88.84 12.06 9.57
C ILE A 200 -89.54 13.10 8.69
N VAL A 201 -89.05 13.32 7.46
CA VAL A 201 -89.68 14.25 6.51
C VAL A 201 -91.01 13.71 5.99
N ARG A 202 -91.20 12.40 5.89
CA ARG A 202 -92.46 11.77 5.45
C ARG A 202 -93.54 11.72 6.53
N GLU A 203 -93.16 11.70 7.82
CA GLU A 203 -94.11 11.72 8.94
C GLU A 203 -94.65 13.12 9.29
N ARG A 204 -94.15 14.17 8.64
CA ARG A 204 -94.59 15.57 8.82
C ARG A 204 -95.56 16.02 7.73
#